data_AF-A0A1I4L155-F1
#
_entry.id   AF-A0A1I4L155-F1
#
_cell.length_a   1.000
_cell.length_b   1.000
_cell.length_c   1.000
_cell.angle_alpha   90.00
_cell.angle_beta   90.00
_cell.angle_gamma   90.00
#
_symmetry.space_group_name_H-M   'P 1'
#
loop_
_entity.id
_entity.type
_entity.pdbx_description
1 polymer ?
#
loop_
_entity_poly.entity_id
_entity_poly.type
_entity_poly.pdbx_seq_one_letter_code
_entity_poly.pdbx_strand_id
1 'polypeptide(L)'
;MKKYIVTLLIACVVSLGLSFLLEREILRNIGIGLLLIGIALSGTAVSGDRMRANQENSELGFRKNYFWFPLIACLPFFMVYTFL
;
A
#
# COMPACT_ATOMS: atom_id res chain seq x y z
N MET A 1 14.09 -5.38 -3.00
CA MET A 1 13.56 -6.70 -3.41
C MET A 1 13.21 -7.60 -2.22
N LYS A 2 14.17 -8.09 -1.41
CA LYS A 2 13.87 -9.00 -0.27
C LYS A 2 12.75 -8.48 0.66
N LYS A 3 12.82 -7.20 1.06
CA LYS A 3 11.80 -6.57 1.93
C LYS A 3 10.39 -6.60 1.33
N TYR A 4 10.27 -6.33 0.03
CA TYR A 4 8.99 -6.31 -0.68
C TYR A 4 8.38 -7.71 -0.83
N ILE A 5 9.22 -8.71 -1.09
CA ILE A 5 8.79 -10.13 -1.12
C ILE A 5 8.28 -10.54 0.26
N VAL A 6 9.00 -10.19 1.33
CA VAL A 6 8.57 -10.47 2.71
C VAL A 6 7.25 -9.77 3.02
N THR A 7 7.07 -8.50 2.61
CA THR A 7 5.79 -7.79 2.77
C THR A 7 4.66 -8.50 2.05
N LEU A 8 4.87 -8.95 0.82
CA LEU A 8 3.86 -9.71 0.07
C LEU A 8 3.49 -11.01 0.78
N LEU A 9 4.48 -11.78 1.24
CA LEU A 9 4.24 -13.04 1.96
C LEU A 9 3.45 -12.82 3.25
N ILE A 10 3.83 -11.82 4.06
CA ILE A 10 3.10 -11.48 5.28
C ILE A 10 1.67 -11.04 4.93
N ALA A 11 1.49 -10.21 3.90
CA ALA A 11 0.17 -9.78 3.46
C ALA A 11 -0.70 -10.94 2.95
N CYS A 12 -0.14 -11.95 2.29
CA CYS A 12 -0.86 -13.17 1.92
C CYS A 12 -1.34 -13.94 3.16
N VAL A 13 -0.46 -14.16 4.14
CA VAL A 13 -0.84 -14.87 5.39
C VAL A 13 -1.92 -14.10 6.16
N VAL A 14 -1.77 -12.78 6.27
CA VAL A 14 -2.72 -11.93 6.99
C VAL A 14 -4.06 -11.85 6.25
N SER A 15 -4.07 -11.63 4.95
CA SER A 15 -5.32 -11.53 4.17
C SER A 15 -6.11 -12.84 4.18
N LEU A 16 -5.43 -13.99 4.05
CA LEU A 16 -6.05 -15.30 4.19
C LEU A 16 -6.53 -15.56 5.62
N GLY A 17 -5.74 -15.21 6.64
CA GLY A 17 -6.17 -15.36 8.03
C GLY A 17 -7.41 -14.53 8.35
N LEU A 18 -7.44 -13.29 7.88
CA LEU A 18 -8.57 -12.39 8.07
C LEU A 18 -9.82 -12.81 7.28
N SER A 19 -9.68 -13.54 6.17
CA SER A 19 -10.86 -13.99 5.41
C SER A 19 -11.72 -15.02 6.12
N PHE A 20 -11.17 -15.70 7.13
CA PHE A 20 -11.96 -16.59 7.99
C PHE A 20 -12.75 -15.84 9.07
N LEU A 21 -12.40 -14.57 9.36
CA LEU A 21 -12.93 -13.80 10.48
C LEU A 21 -13.79 -12.61 10.04
N LEU A 22 -13.51 -12.05 8.86
CA LEU A 22 -14.13 -10.81 8.38
C LEU A 22 -15.01 -11.06 7.16
N GLU A 23 -16.04 -10.25 7.02
CA GLU A 23 -16.87 -10.21 5.81
C GLU A 23 -16.06 -9.71 4.60
N ARG A 24 -16.44 -10.18 3.42
CA ARG A 24 -15.79 -9.83 2.15
C ARG A 24 -15.69 -8.32 1.92
N GLU A 25 -16.74 -7.58 2.25
CA GLU A 25 -16.79 -6.12 2.10
C GLU A 25 -15.71 -5.41 2.95
N ILE A 26 -15.41 -5.95 4.14
CA ILE A 26 -14.37 -5.43 5.03
C ILE A 26 -12.99 -5.68 4.44
N LEU A 27 -12.73 -6.88 3.88
CA LEU A 27 -11.47 -7.20 3.20
C LEU A 27 -11.22 -6.27 2.00
N ARG A 28 -12.27 -6.00 1.21
CA ARG A 28 -12.19 -5.03 0.11
C ARG A 28 -11.80 -3.64 0.62
N ASN A 29 -12.47 -3.17 1.68
CA ASN A 29 -12.21 -1.85 2.25
C ASN A 29 -10.79 -1.74 2.82
N ILE A 30 -10.23 -2.80 3.40
CA ILE A 30 -8.82 -2.86 3.82
C ILE A 30 -7.90 -2.71 2.60
N GLY A 31 -8.17 -3.45 1.53
CA GLY A 31 -7.42 -3.33 0.27
C GLY A 31 -7.45 -1.91 -0.30
N ILE A 32 -8.62 -1.28 -0.33
CA ILE A 32 -8.80 0.12 -0.77
C ILE A 32 -8.03 1.08 0.15
N GLY A 33 -8.13 0.91 1.47
CA GLY A 33 -7.42 1.77 2.43
C GLY A 33 -5.91 1.70 2.23
N LEU A 34 -5.35 0.50 2.06
CA LEU A 34 -3.92 0.31 1.75
C LEU A 34 -3.53 0.96 0.42
N LEU A 35 -4.35 0.80 -0.62
CA LEU A 35 -4.12 1.44 -1.92
C LEU A 35 -4.05 2.97 -1.79
N LEU A 36 -5.01 3.58 -1.09
CA LEU A 36 -5.06 5.02 -0.87
C LEU A 36 -3.85 5.52 -0.07
N ILE A 37 -3.42 4.80 0.95
CA ILE A 37 -2.20 5.11 1.72
C ILE A 37 -0.98 5.06 0.79
N GLY A 38 -0.88 4.05 -0.08
CA GLY A 38 0.21 3.96 -1.05
C GLY A 38 0.25 5.13 -2.03
N ILE A 39 -0.90 5.56 -2.54
CA ILE A 39 -1.02 6.73 -3.42
C ILE A 39 -0.70 8.04 -2.67
N ALA A 40 -1.14 8.18 -1.42
CA ALA A 40 -0.82 9.35 -0.63
C ALA A 40 0.69 9.46 -0.37
N LEU A 41 1.34 8.34 -0.05
CA LEU A 41 2.78 8.27 0.22
C LEU A 41 3.64 8.40 -1.04
N SER A 42 3.12 8.07 -2.23
CA SER A 42 3.87 8.22 -3.49
C SER A 42 4.05 9.69 -3.88
N GLY A 43 3.27 10.59 -3.29
CA GLY A 43 3.27 12.02 -3.62
C GLY A 43 2.58 12.33 -4.94
N THR A 44 1.89 11.37 -5.57
CA THR A 44 1.16 11.60 -6.83
C THR A 44 -0.08 12.48 -6.65
N ALA A 45 -0.57 12.62 -5.43
CA ALA A 45 -1.73 13.46 -5.09
C ALA A 45 -1.36 14.92 -4.73
N VAL A 46 -0.11 15.33 -4.95
CA VAL A 46 0.39 16.67 -4.58
C VAL A 46 0.37 17.60 -5.81
N SER A 47 -0.10 18.84 -5.65
CA SER A 47 -0.11 19.83 -6.75
C SER A 47 1.30 20.12 -7.27
N GLY A 48 1.42 20.42 -8.56
CA GLY A 48 2.72 20.62 -9.25
C GLY A 48 3.65 21.63 -8.56
N ASP A 49 3.10 22.66 -7.90
CA ASP A 49 3.87 23.65 -7.15
C ASP A 49 4.52 23.06 -5.89
N ARG A 50 3.80 22.18 -5.18
CA ARG A 50 4.33 21.48 -4.01
C ARG A 50 5.29 20.35 -4.41
N MET A 51 5.14 19.76 -5.59
CA MET A 51 6.12 18.82 -6.14
C MET A 51 7.46 19.51 -6.45
N ARG A 52 7.42 20.72 -7.04
CA ARG A 52 8.63 21.52 -7.29
C ARG A 52 9.32 21.93 -5.98
N ALA A 53 8.56 22.36 -4.98
CA ALA A 53 9.09 22.70 -3.65
C ALA A 53 9.68 21.49 -2.89
N ASN A 54 9.14 20.28 -3.07
CA ASN A 54 9.69 19.05 -2.50
C ASN A 54 10.94 18.54 -3.24
N GLN A 55 11.13 18.90 -4.51
CA GLN A 55 12.36 18.57 -5.26
C GLN A 55 13.54 19.43 -4.82
N GLU A 56 13.29 20.70 -4.47
CA GLU A 56 14.32 21.65 -4.05
C GLU A 56 14.86 21.36 -2.63
N ASN A 57 14.03 20.82 -1.74
CA ASN A 57 14.40 20.42 -0.37
C ASN A 57 14.84 18.95 -0.21
N SER A 58 15.36 18.34 -1.29
CA SER A 58 15.63 16.89 -1.38
C SER A 58 16.72 16.34 -0.43
N GLU A 59 17.33 17.18 0.42
CA GLU A 59 18.24 16.75 1.49
C GLU A 59 17.50 16.09 2.67
N LEU A 60 16.21 16.37 2.87
CA LEU A 60 15.36 15.61 3.80
C LEU A 60 14.80 14.38 3.08
N GLY A 61 15.63 13.34 3.01
CA GLY A 61 15.34 12.02 2.43
C GLY A 61 14.20 11.25 3.12
N PHE A 62 13.00 11.81 3.16
CA PHE A 62 11.78 11.07 3.46
C PHE A 62 11.66 9.97 2.41
N ARG A 63 11.84 8.75 2.89
CA ARG A 63 12.44 7.65 2.11
C ARG A 63 11.59 7.31 0.89
N LYS A 64 12.12 7.65 -0.29
CA LYS A 64 11.50 7.59 -1.64
C LYS A 64 10.71 6.33 -2.01
N ASN A 65 10.82 5.23 -1.26
CA ASN A 65 10.27 3.93 -1.64
C ASN A 65 9.27 3.34 -0.64
N TYR A 66 8.89 4.07 0.42
CA TYR A 66 7.99 3.50 1.44
C TYR A 66 6.56 3.30 0.94
N PHE A 67 6.15 4.07 -0.07
CA PHE A 67 4.86 3.92 -0.73
C PHE A 67 4.66 2.52 -1.36
N TRP A 68 5.74 1.80 -1.70
CA TRP A 68 5.66 0.44 -2.24
C TRP A 68 5.11 -0.57 -1.24
N PHE A 69 5.33 -0.38 0.07
CA PHE A 69 4.87 -1.34 1.08
C PHE A 69 3.34 -1.49 1.09
N PRO A 70 2.54 -0.42 1.28
CA PRO A 70 1.08 -0.53 1.24
C PRO A 70 0.54 -0.92 -0.16
N LEU A 71 1.19 -0.48 -1.25
CA LEU A 71 0.79 -0.89 -2.61
C LEU A 71 0.97 -2.39 -2.85
N ILE A 72 2.05 -2.99 -2.34
CA ILE A 72 2.26 -4.43 -2.46
C ILE A 72 1.34 -5.18 -1.51
N ALA A 73 1.14 -4.66 -0.30
CA ALA A 73 0.30 -5.28 0.71
C ALA A 73 -1.18 -5.29 0.35
N CYS A 74 -1.68 -4.38 -0.51
CA CYS A 74 -3.09 -4.40 -0.91
C CYS A 74 -3.44 -5.53 -1.89
N LEU A 75 -2.47 -6.04 -2.65
CA LEU A 75 -2.73 -7.04 -3.70
C LEU A 75 -3.35 -8.34 -3.15
N PRO A 76 -2.82 -8.95 -2.07
CA PRO A 76 -3.42 -10.16 -1.52
C PRO A 76 -4.84 -9.96 -1.00
N PHE A 77 -5.17 -8.79 -0.43
CA PHE A 77 -6.54 -8.49 0.00
C PHE A 77 -7.52 -8.46 -1.17
N PHE A 78 -7.13 -7.86 -2.30
CA PHE A 78 -7.95 -7.89 -3.51
C PHE A 78 -8.06 -9.29 -4.12
N MET A 79 -6.97 -10.07 -4.12
CA MET A 79 -7.02 -11.46 -4.58
C MET A 79 -7.97 -12.29 -3.73
N VAL A 80 -7.84 -12.23 -2.41
CA VAL A 80 -8.72 -12.96 -1.48
C VAL A 80 -10.17 -12.51 -1.67
N TYR A 81 -10.45 -11.21 -1.71
CA TYR A 81 -11.81 -10.71 -1.97
C TYR A 81 -12.42 -11.20 -3.29
N THR A 82 -11.61 -11.31 -4.34
CA THR A 82 -12.08 -11.66 -5.69
C THR A 82 -12.27 -13.17 -5.86
N PHE A 83 -11.36 -13.98 -5.31
CA PHE A 83 -11.28 -15.41 -5.60
C PHE A 83 -11.73 -16.33 -4.44
N LEU A 84 -11.86 -15.81 -3.22
CA LEU A 84 -12.19 -16.58 -2.02
C LEU A 84 -13.47 -16.05 -1.36
#